data_AF-A0A2A9PBJ8-F1
#
_entry.id   AF-A0A2A9PBJ8-F1
#
_cell.length_a   1.000
_cell.length_b   1.000
_cell.length_c   1.000
_cell.angle_alpha   90.00
_cell.angle_beta   90.00
_cell.angle_gamma   90.00
#
_symmetry.space_group_name_H-M   'P 1'
#
loop_
_entity.id
_entity.type
_entity.pdbx_description
1 polymer ?
#
loop_
_entity_poly.entity_id
_entity_poly.type
_entity_poly.pdbx_seq_one_letter_code
_entity_poly.pdbx_strand_id
1 'polypeptide(L)'
;MSLWLLRPEGVGAGPLLRRQHEALPQVVYRGDSRSPEVIKAEGGFHPLGEYWNNETAFSLDNHLFVNEEFLNSVWDELCHEENGTTISSPPQLDANYATAYVSTTASPQEAVEFSNGGWVYVIQATPNMLALQEDLFDEVLALGGIRWTQIRGYSRVRDHGTRPSFVDLVHDGHYILNPDFDQSRWGALTASDVPDSWDHHHPSQSALDFMQSVGASVAWTGRFPLLPSPPRASRPETTRVEASDLPGTSRQLPDDDDDDACRTRRLTCSALRRPSLLQVDDGSYTYTSDSDPDSDMQEPQRKKSRVDIHMMDHLPTSETRQQHSDAAQAAIPEPVRRRIEQGMQTDDDCSLILSQLAAMFPTLLHHSNMMWKRWQGGVCERLFARMPRTYLSRLWEGEEGSSRGKCPPSPCRKINKLEIDVKISPNFLAGTWDTILAGVAGRSPHLFIAKEPKAGFQTRKAFNLKQIFTSDQVPLREIDRISLIDVAKPSVMERDQWTLEGVTLRAQCVGSSHIIQVDRYRRLGRNLQHGNSWGPQVVWADMIQISDWHLLP
;
A
#
# COMPACT_ATOMS: atom_id res chain seq x y z
N MET A 1 -18.55 34.42 -68.44
CA MET A 1 -17.68 33.24 -68.62
C MET A 1 -16.36 33.53 -67.91
N SER A 2 -15.89 32.57 -67.11
CA SER A 2 -14.63 32.54 -66.36
C SER A 2 -14.55 33.35 -65.06
N LEU A 3 -14.94 32.68 -63.96
CA LEU A 3 -14.67 33.07 -62.57
C LEU A 3 -13.40 32.35 -62.10
N TRP A 4 -12.48 33.10 -61.47
CA TRP A 4 -11.24 32.59 -60.89
C TRP A 4 -11.46 31.97 -59.50
N LEU A 5 -10.61 30.98 -59.19
CA LEU A 5 -10.56 30.17 -57.98
C LEU A 5 -10.30 30.98 -56.69
N LEU A 6 -11.12 30.77 -55.67
CA LEU A 6 -10.79 31.01 -54.26
C LEU A 6 -10.64 29.65 -53.56
N ARG A 7 -9.46 29.40 -52.98
CA ARG A 7 -9.22 28.37 -51.96
C ARG A 7 -9.60 28.94 -50.59
N PRO A 8 -10.22 28.17 -49.67
CA PRO A 8 -10.26 28.56 -48.27
C PRO A 8 -8.91 28.26 -47.60
N GLU A 9 -8.46 29.23 -46.80
CA GLU A 9 -7.26 29.17 -45.97
C GLU A 9 -7.37 28.07 -44.91
N GLY A 10 -6.23 27.46 -44.61
CA GLY A 10 -6.11 26.39 -43.63
C GLY A 10 -6.47 26.89 -42.23
N VAL A 11 -7.27 26.11 -41.53
CA VAL A 11 -7.44 26.19 -40.08
C VAL A 11 -6.10 25.76 -39.48
N GLY A 12 -5.25 26.74 -39.15
CA GLY A 12 -4.08 26.53 -38.32
C GLY A 12 -4.56 26.07 -36.94
N ALA A 13 -4.16 24.85 -36.55
CA ALA A 13 -4.20 24.46 -35.15
C ALA A 13 -3.37 25.47 -34.37
N GLY A 14 -4.04 26.35 -33.61
CA GLY A 14 -3.37 27.21 -32.66
C GLY A 14 -2.57 26.36 -31.66
N PRO A 15 -1.45 26.87 -31.12
CA PRO A 15 -0.72 26.14 -30.11
C PRO A 15 -1.67 25.83 -28.95
N LEU A 16 -1.73 24.56 -28.57
CA LEU A 16 -2.40 24.11 -27.34
C LEU A 16 -1.97 25.05 -26.22
N LEU A 17 -2.95 25.69 -25.60
CA LEU A 17 -2.76 26.57 -24.46
C LEU A 17 -1.92 25.82 -23.42
N ARG A 18 -0.65 26.22 -23.30
CA ARG A 18 0.21 25.92 -22.17
C ARG A 18 -0.58 26.38 -20.94
N ARG A 19 -1.00 25.44 -20.09
CA ARG A 19 -1.66 25.74 -18.80
C ARG A 19 -0.81 26.82 -18.14
N GLN A 20 -1.40 27.98 -17.84
CA GLN A 20 -0.73 29.00 -17.03
C GLN A 20 -0.27 28.27 -15.76
N HIS A 21 1.00 28.44 -15.36
CA HIS A 21 1.48 27.96 -14.06
C HIS A 21 0.44 28.39 -13.01
N GLU A 22 -0.34 27.44 -12.48
CA GLU A 22 -1.22 27.73 -11.35
C GLU A 22 -0.32 28.25 -10.22
N ALA A 23 -0.77 29.29 -9.53
CA ALA A 23 0.00 29.84 -8.43
C ALA A 23 0.18 28.74 -7.37
N LEU A 24 1.42 28.49 -6.97
CA LEU A 24 1.75 27.48 -5.95
C LEU A 24 0.95 27.75 -4.66
N PRO A 25 0.45 26.70 -3.99
CA PRO A 25 -0.43 26.85 -2.84
C PRO A 25 0.31 27.50 -1.68
N GLN A 26 -0.28 28.58 -1.13
CA GLN A 26 0.20 29.22 0.10
C GLN A 26 -0.32 28.52 1.37
N VAL A 27 -1.45 27.82 1.26
CA VAL A 27 -2.07 27.08 2.34
C VAL A 27 -2.35 25.67 1.85
N VAL A 28 -1.98 24.70 2.67
CA VAL A 28 -2.27 23.28 2.46
C VAL A 28 -2.99 22.73 3.68
N TYR A 29 -3.63 21.59 3.50
CA TYR A 29 -4.47 20.95 4.49
C TYR A 29 -4.03 19.51 4.71
N ARG A 30 -4.20 19.02 5.93
CA ARG A 30 -3.93 17.63 6.27
C ARG A 30 -5.01 17.08 7.19
N GLY A 31 -5.65 15.99 6.77
CA GLY A 31 -6.42 15.13 7.66
C GLY A 31 -5.49 14.24 8.48
N ASP A 32 -5.69 14.15 9.78
CA ASP A 32 -4.93 13.25 10.65
C ASP A 32 -5.79 12.83 11.85
N SER A 33 -5.62 11.58 12.31
CA SER A 33 -6.34 11.06 13.47
C SER A 33 -5.77 11.58 14.80
N ARG A 34 -4.49 11.99 14.82
CA ARG A 34 -3.83 12.52 16.02
C ARG A 34 -4.37 13.89 16.38
N SER A 35 -4.48 14.13 17.69
CA SER A 35 -4.98 15.41 18.22
C SER A 35 -3.92 16.52 18.18
N PRO A 36 -4.34 17.80 18.22
CA PRO A 36 -3.42 18.94 18.24
C PRO A 36 -2.41 18.88 19.38
N GLU A 37 -2.80 18.35 20.53
CA GLU A 37 -1.91 18.18 21.69
C GLU A 37 -0.78 17.19 21.39
N VAL A 38 -1.08 16.09 20.69
CA VAL A 38 -0.09 15.09 20.26
C VAL A 38 0.86 15.71 19.24
N ILE A 39 0.34 16.34 18.19
CA ILE A 39 1.16 16.98 17.16
C ILE A 39 2.03 18.09 17.75
N LYS A 40 1.49 18.88 18.70
CA LYS A 40 2.26 19.90 19.43
C LYS A 40 3.38 19.29 20.27
N ALA A 41 3.10 18.22 21.01
CA ALA A 41 4.09 17.53 21.83
C ALA A 41 5.23 16.92 20.99
N GLU A 42 4.91 16.46 19.77
CA GLU A 42 5.89 15.97 18.80
C GLU A 42 6.65 17.10 18.08
N GLY A 43 6.26 18.36 18.28
CA GLY A 43 6.86 19.51 17.61
C GLY A 43 6.43 19.69 16.14
N GLY A 44 5.43 18.93 15.69
CA GLY A 44 4.90 18.95 14.33
C GLY A 44 4.62 17.57 13.75
N PHE A 45 4.41 17.50 12.44
CA PHE A 45 4.24 16.25 11.71
C PHE A 45 5.60 15.72 11.25
N HIS A 46 5.92 14.51 11.66
CA HIS A 46 7.13 13.79 11.25
C HIS A 46 6.85 12.83 10.09
N PRO A 47 7.80 12.66 9.17
CA PRO A 47 7.77 11.54 8.24
C PRO A 47 7.84 10.20 8.98
N LEU A 48 7.29 9.15 8.38
CA LEU A 48 7.22 7.82 9.00
C LEU A 48 8.58 7.10 8.86
N GLY A 49 9.02 6.42 9.93
CA GLY A 49 10.21 5.57 9.95
C GLY A 49 11.56 6.30 10.03
N GLU A 50 12.65 5.54 10.13
CA GLU A 50 14.03 6.06 10.12
C GLU A 50 14.50 6.33 8.68
N TYR A 51 14.00 7.41 8.07
CA TYR A 51 14.20 7.68 6.64
C TYR A 51 15.58 8.22 6.25
N TRP A 52 16.30 8.87 7.17
CA TRP A 52 17.48 9.70 6.85
C TRP A 52 18.70 8.92 6.32
N ASN A 53 18.74 7.60 6.46
CA ASN A 53 19.78 6.72 5.91
C ASN A 53 19.24 5.74 4.86
N ASN A 54 18.03 5.99 4.34
CA ASN A 54 17.35 5.09 3.42
C ASN A 54 17.08 5.78 2.07
N GLU A 55 17.82 5.40 1.03
CA GLU A 55 17.67 5.95 -0.32
C GLU A 55 16.21 5.87 -0.81
N THR A 56 15.55 4.73 -0.60
CA THR A 56 14.18 4.53 -1.09
C THR A 56 13.15 5.39 -0.36
N ALA A 57 13.44 5.80 0.88
CA ALA A 57 12.55 6.66 1.64
C ALA A 57 12.43 8.08 1.04
N PHE A 58 13.41 8.51 0.24
CA PHE A 58 13.36 9.78 -0.48
C PHE A 58 12.72 9.68 -1.86
N SER A 59 12.37 8.48 -2.33
CA SER A 59 11.72 8.33 -3.62
C SER A 59 10.28 8.85 -3.54
N LEU A 60 9.96 9.83 -4.40
CA LEU A 60 8.59 10.32 -4.59
C LEU A 60 7.65 9.17 -4.98
N ASP A 61 8.12 8.27 -5.85
CA ASP A 61 7.34 7.11 -6.26
C ASP A 61 7.09 6.16 -5.10
N ASN A 62 8.08 5.92 -4.23
CA ASN A 62 7.90 5.10 -3.03
C ASN A 62 6.91 5.71 -2.03
N HIS A 63 6.79 7.04 -2.02
CA HIS A 63 5.85 7.75 -1.17
C HIS A 63 4.43 7.75 -1.72
N LEU A 64 4.28 8.07 -3.01
CA LEU A 64 3.00 8.21 -3.69
C LEU A 64 2.39 6.87 -4.09
N PHE A 65 3.23 5.95 -4.54
CA PHE A 65 2.86 4.60 -4.90
C PHE A 65 3.43 3.70 -3.84
N VAL A 66 2.52 3.07 -3.12
CA VAL A 66 2.86 2.00 -2.20
C VAL A 66 3.71 0.98 -2.96
N ASN A 67 4.98 0.86 -2.59
CA ASN A 67 5.90 -0.02 -3.30
C ASN A 67 5.49 -1.49 -3.10
N GLU A 68 5.98 -2.38 -3.98
CA GLU A 68 5.65 -3.81 -3.92
C GLU A 68 6.04 -4.44 -2.58
N GLU A 69 7.08 -3.94 -1.92
CA GLU A 69 7.53 -4.41 -0.61
C GLU A 69 6.53 -4.08 0.51
N PHE A 70 5.97 -2.86 0.51
CA PHE A 70 4.92 -2.44 1.44
C PHE A 70 3.65 -3.24 1.19
N LEU A 71 3.17 -3.32 -0.05
CA LEU A 71 1.98 -4.13 -0.38
C LEU A 71 2.16 -5.59 0.04
N ASN A 72 3.35 -6.16 -0.17
CA ASN A 72 3.66 -7.51 0.29
C ASN A 72 3.71 -7.62 1.82
N SER A 73 4.23 -6.62 2.54
CA SER A 73 4.24 -6.61 4.02
C SER A 73 2.85 -6.47 4.63
N VAL A 74 2.00 -5.60 4.09
CA VAL A 74 0.60 -5.46 4.50
C VAL A 74 -0.16 -6.75 4.24
N TRP A 75 0.06 -7.36 3.07
CA TRP A 75 -0.56 -8.63 2.74
C TRP A 75 -0.06 -9.72 3.68
N ASP A 76 1.25 -9.86 3.89
CA ASP A 76 1.82 -10.82 4.85
C ASP A 76 1.18 -10.70 6.23
N GLU A 77 0.94 -9.48 6.74
CA GLU A 77 0.32 -9.25 8.05
C GLU A 77 -1.19 -9.59 8.07
N LEU A 78 -1.93 -9.18 7.03
CA LEU A 78 -3.36 -9.50 6.89
C LEU A 78 -3.61 -11.00 6.68
N CYS A 79 -2.68 -11.70 6.04
CA CYS A 79 -2.79 -13.12 5.68
C CYS A 79 -2.36 -14.08 6.80
N HIS A 80 -1.84 -13.57 7.92
CA HIS A 80 -1.15 -14.38 8.91
C HIS A 80 -1.60 -14.13 10.37
N GLU A 81 -2.91 -14.03 10.59
CA GLU A 81 -3.48 -14.26 11.92
C GLU A 81 -3.27 -15.73 12.34
N GLU A 82 -2.25 -15.97 13.17
CA GLU A 82 -2.26 -17.12 14.06
C GLU A 82 -3.21 -16.81 15.22
N ASN A 83 -4.33 -17.55 15.28
CA ASN A 83 -5.25 -17.66 16.42
C ASN A 83 -6.25 -16.52 16.67
N GLY A 84 -7.16 -16.26 15.73
CA GLY A 84 -8.57 -15.97 16.01
C GLY A 84 -8.91 -14.84 17.01
N THR A 85 -7.99 -13.93 17.29
CA THR A 85 -8.26 -12.74 18.09
C THR A 85 -8.88 -11.69 17.19
N THR A 86 -10.16 -11.42 17.41
CA THR A 86 -10.90 -10.34 16.77
C THR A 86 -10.13 -9.02 16.82
N ILE A 87 -9.74 -8.54 15.64
CA ILE A 87 -9.09 -7.25 15.40
C ILE A 87 -10.00 -6.14 15.92
N SER A 88 -9.64 -5.56 17.07
CA SER A 88 -10.25 -4.33 17.59
C SER A 88 -9.34 -3.12 17.41
N SER A 89 -8.23 -3.27 16.67
CA SER A 89 -7.33 -2.17 16.30
C SER A 89 -6.63 -2.51 14.99
N PRO A 90 -6.52 -1.56 14.03
CA PRO A 90 -5.80 -1.81 12.79
C PRO A 90 -4.38 -2.28 13.09
N PRO A 91 -3.85 -3.27 12.32
CA PRO A 91 -2.48 -3.74 12.50
C PRO A 91 -1.53 -2.55 12.56
N GLN A 92 -0.74 -2.47 13.63
CA GLN A 92 0.43 -1.60 13.65
C GLN A 92 1.39 -2.22 12.64
N LEU A 93 1.30 -1.73 11.42
CA LEU A 93 2.09 -2.20 10.30
C LEU A 93 3.57 -2.10 10.64
N ASP A 94 4.15 -3.23 11.09
CA ASP A 94 5.58 -3.44 11.38
C ASP A 94 6.39 -3.59 10.08
N ALA A 95 5.85 -3.07 8.97
CA ALA A 95 6.62 -2.86 7.77
C ALA A 95 7.66 -1.80 8.09
N ASN A 96 8.93 -2.10 7.84
CA ASN A 96 10.05 -1.15 7.84
C ASN A 96 9.90 -0.07 6.73
N TYR A 97 8.68 0.39 6.47
CA TYR A 97 8.40 1.45 5.55
C TYR A 97 8.83 2.77 6.15
N ALA A 98 9.72 3.43 5.43
CA ALA A 98 10.14 4.77 5.74
C ALA A 98 9.84 5.67 4.54
N THR A 99 9.43 6.90 4.83
CA THR A 99 9.32 7.97 3.85
C THR A 99 9.91 9.23 4.43
N ALA A 100 10.52 10.06 3.60
CA ALA A 100 11.02 11.37 3.96
C ALA A 100 9.92 12.46 3.91
N TYR A 101 8.69 12.09 3.53
CA TYR A 101 7.62 13.04 3.23
C TYR A 101 6.45 12.95 4.22
N VAL A 102 5.77 14.07 4.40
CA VAL A 102 4.43 14.15 5.00
C VAL A 102 3.46 14.67 3.94
N SER A 103 2.45 13.86 3.59
CA SER A 103 1.40 14.25 2.65
C SER A 103 0.52 15.37 3.18
N THR A 104 0.20 16.32 2.30
CA THR A 104 -0.81 17.36 2.48
C THR A 104 -1.54 17.58 1.15
N THR A 105 -2.63 18.33 1.13
CA THR A 105 -3.40 18.65 -0.09
C THR A 105 -3.70 20.14 -0.16
N ALA A 106 -3.78 20.71 -1.36
CA ALA A 106 -4.30 22.07 -1.57
C ALA A 106 -5.83 22.16 -1.37
N SER A 107 -6.53 21.01 -1.34
CA SER A 107 -7.99 20.91 -1.21
C SER A 107 -8.42 20.67 0.25
N PRO A 108 -9.13 21.62 0.89
CA PRO A 108 -9.63 21.40 2.25
C PRO A 108 -10.67 20.28 2.32
N GLN A 109 -11.41 20.05 1.23
CA GLN A 109 -12.38 18.97 1.13
C GLN A 109 -11.68 17.60 1.17
N GLU A 110 -10.59 17.44 0.43
CA GLU A 110 -9.80 16.19 0.44
C GLU A 110 -9.23 15.91 1.84
N ALA A 111 -8.72 16.94 2.53
CA ALA A 111 -8.18 16.77 3.86
C ALA A 111 -9.23 16.27 4.88
N VAL A 112 -10.51 16.64 4.74
CA VAL A 112 -11.60 16.13 5.59
C VAL A 112 -11.75 14.62 5.41
N GLU A 113 -11.67 14.15 4.17
CA GLU A 113 -11.87 12.74 3.83
C GLU A 113 -10.72 11.88 4.39
N PHE A 114 -9.51 12.43 4.45
CA PHE A 114 -8.34 11.78 5.07
C PHE A 114 -8.23 11.92 6.58
N SER A 115 -9.17 12.60 7.24
CA SER A 115 -9.11 12.84 8.70
C SER A 115 -9.49 11.60 9.54
N ASN A 116 -10.18 10.62 8.95
CA ASN A 116 -10.81 9.49 9.65
C ASN A 116 -11.73 9.89 10.83
N GLY A 117 -12.43 11.02 10.74
CA GLY A 117 -13.20 11.56 11.87
C GLY A 117 -12.34 12.13 13.00
N GLY A 118 -11.04 12.34 12.73
CA GLY A 118 -10.08 13.01 13.60
C GLY A 118 -10.10 14.52 13.37
N TRP A 119 -8.99 15.04 12.84
CA TRP A 119 -8.73 16.46 12.75
C TRP A 119 -8.31 16.84 11.33
N VAL A 120 -8.64 18.07 10.94
CA VAL A 120 -8.02 18.71 9.78
C VAL A 120 -7.20 19.90 10.25
N TYR A 121 -5.98 19.97 9.75
CA TYR A 121 -5.01 21.01 10.05
C TYR A 121 -4.90 21.96 8.85
N VAL A 122 -4.90 23.26 9.14
CA VAL A 122 -4.63 24.34 8.18
C VAL A 122 -3.17 24.72 8.32
N ILE A 123 -2.39 24.56 7.27
CA ILE A 123 -0.93 24.60 7.32
C ILE A 123 -0.43 25.66 6.34
N GLN A 124 0.44 26.55 6.79
CA GLN A 124 1.12 27.49 5.90
C GLN A 124 2.14 26.74 5.05
N ALA A 125 2.06 26.84 3.73
CA ALA A 125 3.00 26.17 2.86
C ALA A 125 4.40 26.79 2.95
N THR A 126 5.43 25.97 2.77
CA THR A 126 6.83 26.40 2.81
C THR A 126 7.62 25.79 1.65
N PRO A 127 8.77 26.35 1.27
CA PRO A 127 9.52 25.88 0.12
C PRO A 127 9.99 24.42 0.16
N ASN A 128 10.08 23.77 1.33
CA ASN A 128 10.35 22.32 1.40
C ASN A 128 9.14 21.45 1.01
N MET A 129 8.00 22.05 0.71
CA MET A 129 6.79 21.37 0.26
C MET A 129 6.74 21.35 -1.26
N LEU A 130 6.71 20.15 -1.83
CA LEU A 130 6.72 19.91 -3.28
C LEU A 130 5.28 19.79 -3.79
N ALA A 131 4.84 20.74 -4.60
CA ALA A 131 3.61 20.63 -5.38
C ALA A 131 3.90 19.79 -6.62
N LEU A 132 3.12 18.73 -6.81
CA LEU A 132 3.28 17.85 -7.96
C LEU A 132 2.63 18.49 -9.19
N GLN A 133 3.36 18.54 -10.31
CA GLN A 133 2.88 19.15 -11.56
C GLN A 133 1.94 18.24 -12.36
N GLU A 134 1.99 16.94 -12.13
CA GLU A 134 1.02 16.01 -12.69
C GLU A 134 -0.28 16.13 -11.90
N ASP A 135 -1.46 16.06 -12.54
CA ASP A 135 -2.82 16.12 -11.94
C ASP A 135 -3.13 14.96 -10.96
N LEU A 136 -2.10 14.45 -10.27
CA LEU A 136 -2.17 13.48 -9.21
C LEU A 136 -2.53 14.23 -7.91
N PHE A 137 -3.84 14.39 -7.70
CA PHE A 137 -4.49 14.53 -6.38
C PHE A 137 -4.33 15.84 -5.60
N ASP A 138 -4.06 16.99 -6.24
CA ASP A 138 -3.84 18.29 -5.55
C ASP A 138 -2.82 18.15 -4.38
N GLU A 139 -1.96 17.10 -4.43
CA GLU A 139 -1.13 16.66 -3.32
C GLU A 139 0.14 17.49 -3.25
N VAL A 140 0.51 17.85 -2.02
CA VAL A 140 1.69 18.65 -1.71
C VAL A 140 2.51 17.92 -0.65
N LEU A 141 3.76 17.61 -0.96
CA LEU A 141 4.60 16.73 -0.15
C LEU A 141 5.61 17.52 0.68
N ALA A 142 5.47 17.51 2.00
CA ALA A 142 6.41 18.18 2.90
C ALA A 142 7.64 17.32 3.17
N LEU A 143 8.76 17.63 2.50
CA LEU A 143 10.04 16.94 2.69
C LEU A 143 10.63 17.26 4.07
N GLY A 144 10.88 16.22 4.85
CA GLY A 144 11.43 16.28 6.20
C GLY A 144 10.41 16.57 7.30
N GLY A 145 9.14 16.81 6.96
CA GLY A 145 8.06 17.07 7.91
C GLY A 145 7.59 18.53 7.96
N ILE A 146 6.71 18.81 8.93
CA ILE A 146 6.01 20.10 9.09
C ILE A 146 6.10 20.52 10.55
N ARG A 147 6.54 21.75 10.84
CA ARG A 147 6.69 22.23 12.23
C ARG A 147 5.34 22.58 12.85
N TRP A 148 5.18 22.40 14.16
CA TRP A 148 3.99 22.86 14.88
C TRP A 148 3.73 24.37 14.66
N THR A 149 4.77 25.18 14.69
CA THR A 149 4.68 26.64 14.48
C THR A 149 4.25 27.04 13.08
N GLN A 150 4.24 26.11 12.11
CA GLN A 150 3.82 26.30 10.73
C GLN A 150 2.31 26.06 10.54
N ILE A 151 1.67 25.38 11.50
CA ILE A 151 0.24 25.08 11.49
C ILE A 151 -0.51 26.34 11.94
N ARG A 152 -1.37 26.89 11.07
CA ARG A 152 -2.20 28.08 11.33
C ARG A 152 -3.31 27.79 12.34
N GLY A 153 -3.84 26.58 12.29
CA GLY A 153 -4.89 26.12 13.17
C GLY A 153 -5.45 24.78 12.73
N TYR A 154 -6.54 24.38 13.37
CA TYR A 154 -7.12 23.05 13.19
C TYR A 154 -8.59 23.03 13.56
N SER A 155 -9.30 22.01 13.06
CA SER A 155 -10.67 21.72 13.45
C SER A 155 -10.90 20.23 13.54
N ARG A 156 -11.75 19.82 14.48
CA ARG A 156 -12.14 18.41 14.61
C ARG A 156 -13.25 18.13 13.60
N VAL A 157 -13.10 17.07 12.82
CA VAL A 157 -14.16 16.60 11.92
C VAL A 157 -15.26 15.99 12.80
N ARG A 158 -16.47 16.52 12.71
CA ARG A 158 -17.65 16.00 13.44
C ARG A 158 -18.65 15.43 12.44
N ASP A 159 -19.39 14.41 12.86
CA ASP A 159 -20.40 13.77 12.02
C ASP A 159 -21.43 14.76 11.47
N HIS A 160 -21.81 14.51 10.21
CA HIS A 160 -22.80 15.25 9.44
C HIS A 160 -24.15 15.35 10.16
N GLY A 161 -24.37 16.46 10.84
CA GLY A 161 -25.68 16.77 11.40
C GLY A 161 -25.69 18.15 12.06
N THR A 162 -26.19 19.15 11.33
CA THR A 162 -26.57 20.52 11.77
C THR A 162 -25.49 21.61 11.92
N ARG A 163 -24.25 21.43 11.43
CA ARG A 163 -23.20 22.47 11.44
C ARG A 163 -22.58 22.69 10.05
N PRO A 164 -22.01 23.89 9.77
CA PRO A 164 -21.32 24.17 8.50
C PRO A 164 -20.23 23.13 8.23
N SER A 165 -20.04 22.80 6.95
CA SER A 165 -19.01 21.84 6.54
C SER A 165 -17.62 22.39 6.89
N PHE A 166 -16.62 21.53 7.04
CA PHE A 166 -15.25 22.00 7.30
C PHE A 166 -14.72 22.91 6.18
N VAL A 167 -15.16 22.69 4.94
CA VAL A 167 -14.84 23.56 3.81
C VAL A 167 -15.36 24.97 4.05
N ASP A 168 -16.60 25.11 4.51
CA ASP A 168 -17.20 26.40 4.87
C ASP A 168 -16.45 27.03 6.06
N LEU A 169 -16.10 26.22 7.08
CA LEU A 169 -15.32 26.69 8.23
C LEU A 169 -13.94 27.21 7.82
N VAL A 170 -13.25 26.56 6.87
CA VAL A 170 -11.97 27.06 6.35
C VAL A 170 -12.16 28.31 5.52
N HIS A 171 -13.15 28.33 4.62
CA HIS A 171 -13.45 29.50 3.78
C HIS A 171 -13.77 30.73 4.61
N ASP A 172 -14.53 30.55 5.69
CA ASP A 172 -14.93 31.62 6.60
C ASP A 172 -13.88 31.92 7.68
N GLY A 173 -12.75 31.19 7.70
CA GLY A 173 -11.68 31.35 8.70
C GLY A 173 -12.06 30.89 10.11
N HIS A 174 -13.11 30.09 10.24
CA HIS A 174 -13.65 29.54 11.48
C HIS A 174 -13.01 28.19 11.86
N TYR A 175 -11.72 28.21 12.18
CA TYR A 175 -11.01 27.08 12.81
C TYR A 175 -10.33 27.52 14.10
N ILE A 176 -9.93 26.56 14.95
CA ILE A 176 -9.22 26.87 16.19
C ILE A 176 -7.82 27.35 15.79
N LEU A 177 -7.53 28.62 16.06
CA LEU A 177 -6.22 29.19 15.78
C LEU A 177 -5.16 28.54 16.67
N ASN A 178 -4.04 28.17 16.06
CA ASN A 178 -2.87 27.74 16.81
C ASN A 178 -2.18 28.99 17.37
N PRO A 179 -2.13 29.17 18.71
CA PRO A 179 -1.48 30.34 19.31
C PRO A 179 0.04 30.38 19.05
N ASP A 180 0.65 29.24 18.69
CA ASP A 180 2.08 29.13 18.41
C ASP A 180 2.41 29.31 16.93
N PHE A 181 1.43 29.64 16.08
CA PHE A 181 1.66 29.91 14.67
C PHE A 181 2.51 31.18 14.49
N ASP A 182 3.68 31.03 13.87
CA ASP A 182 4.62 32.13 13.66
C ASP A 182 4.37 32.80 12.30
N GLN A 183 3.39 33.72 12.26
CA GLN A 183 3.05 34.48 11.06
C GLN A 183 4.25 35.22 10.48
N SER A 184 5.16 35.73 11.33
CA SER A 184 6.32 36.51 10.89
C SER A 184 7.32 35.66 10.12
N ARG A 185 7.45 34.39 10.50
CA ARG A 185 8.36 33.44 9.87
C ARG A 185 7.75 32.75 8.65
N TRP A 186 6.49 32.36 8.71
CA TRP A 186 5.88 31.50 7.68
C TRP A 186 4.98 32.24 6.71
N GLY A 187 4.35 33.33 7.12
CA GLY A 187 3.15 33.87 6.46
C GLY A 187 3.32 34.39 5.02
N ALA A 188 4.56 34.57 4.55
CA ALA A 188 4.86 34.99 3.18
C ALA A 188 5.37 33.86 2.28
N LEU A 189 5.47 32.64 2.82
CA LEU A 189 6.03 31.49 2.12
C LEU A 189 4.97 30.71 1.35
N THR A 190 5.42 29.99 0.32
CA THR A 190 4.60 29.12 -0.52
C THR A 190 5.35 27.81 -0.79
N ALA A 191 4.66 26.81 -1.33
CA ALA A 191 5.25 25.57 -1.81
C ALA A 191 6.25 25.81 -2.96
N SER A 192 6.94 24.76 -3.39
CA SER A 192 7.84 24.76 -4.55
C SER A 192 7.39 23.70 -5.56
N ASP A 193 7.68 23.93 -6.83
CA ASP A 193 7.63 22.86 -7.84
C ASP A 193 8.69 21.79 -7.56
N VAL A 194 8.47 20.58 -8.05
CA VAL A 194 9.53 19.58 -8.17
C VAL A 194 10.56 20.09 -9.19
N PRO A 195 11.86 20.23 -8.82
CA PRO A 195 12.88 20.70 -9.75
C PRO A 195 13.03 19.77 -10.96
N ASP A 196 13.21 20.33 -12.15
CA ASP A 196 13.52 19.57 -13.37
C ASP A 196 14.79 18.71 -13.24
N SER A 197 15.68 19.08 -12.32
CA SER A 197 16.92 18.36 -12.02
C SER A 197 16.75 17.22 -10.99
N TRP A 198 15.53 16.90 -10.58
CA TRP A 198 15.28 15.84 -9.60
C TRP A 198 15.61 14.46 -10.21
N ASP A 199 16.68 13.82 -9.73
CA ASP A 199 17.09 12.50 -10.17
C ASP A 199 16.41 11.41 -9.34
N HIS A 200 15.46 10.71 -9.97
CA HIS A 200 14.72 9.59 -9.39
C HIS A 200 15.59 8.35 -9.10
N HIS A 201 16.80 8.26 -9.66
CA HIS A 201 17.75 7.17 -9.36
C HIS A 201 18.61 7.47 -8.12
N HIS A 202 18.73 8.75 -7.76
CA HIS A 202 19.43 9.22 -6.56
C HIS A 202 18.54 10.18 -5.77
N PRO A 203 17.35 9.74 -5.34
CA PRO A 203 16.37 10.60 -4.71
C PRO A 203 16.85 11.23 -3.40
N SER A 204 17.73 10.57 -2.63
CA SER A 204 18.26 11.16 -1.40
C SER A 204 19.16 12.35 -1.68
N GLN A 205 20.01 12.26 -2.71
CA GLN A 205 20.88 13.34 -3.14
C GLN A 205 20.05 14.50 -3.70
N SER A 206 19.04 14.21 -4.52
CA SER A 206 18.11 15.23 -5.03
C SER A 206 17.39 15.96 -3.90
N ALA A 207 16.94 15.24 -2.88
CA ALA A 207 16.33 15.82 -1.69
C ALA A 207 17.30 16.71 -0.89
N LEU A 208 18.56 16.30 -0.75
CA LEU A 208 19.61 17.10 -0.11
C LEU A 208 19.90 18.38 -0.89
N ASP A 209 20.06 18.30 -2.20
CA ASP A 209 20.37 19.45 -3.06
C ASP A 209 19.20 20.44 -3.09
N PHE A 210 17.97 19.90 -3.16
CA PHE A 210 16.77 20.70 -3.03
C PHE A 210 16.73 21.42 -1.68
N MET A 211 16.93 20.72 -0.55
CA MET A 211 16.93 21.34 0.77
C MET A 211 18.08 22.33 0.99
N GLN A 212 19.23 22.15 0.33
CA GLN A 212 20.29 23.17 0.32
C GLN A 212 19.81 24.47 -0.32
N SER A 213 18.99 24.39 -1.38
CA SER A 213 18.47 25.57 -2.09
C SER A 213 17.33 26.28 -1.35
N VAL A 214 16.40 25.54 -0.74
CA VAL A 214 15.15 26.12 -0.18
C VAL A 214 14.98 25.98 1.33
N GLY A 215 15.77 25.11 1.96
CA GLY A 215 15.56 24.65 3.34
C GLY A 215 15.89 25.69 4.41
N ALA A 216 16.54 26.80 4.08
CA ALA A 216 16.86 27.87 5.03
C ALA A 216 15.61 28.37 5.77
N SER A 217 14.48 28.48 5.06
CA SER A 217 13.18 28.88 5.60
C SER A 217 12.68 27.98 6.74
N VAL A 218 12.95 26.67 6.65
CA VAL A 218 12.53 25.66 7.63
C VAL A 218 13.62 25.27 8.65
N ALA A 219 14.68 26.07 8.73
CA ALA A 219 15.87 25.84 9.56
C ALA A 219 16.60 24.54 9.21
N TRP A 220 16.80 24.28 7.92
CA TRP A 220 17.66 23.22 7.43
C TRP A 220 19.10 23.37 7.97
N THR A 221 19.68 22.26 8.45
CA THR A 221 21.03 22.23 9.05
C THR A 221 22.06 21.53 8.16
N GLY A 222 21.71 21.21 6.92
CA GLY A 222 22.55 20.44 6.00
C GLY A 222 22.37 18.93 6.09
N ARG A 223 21.47 18.42 6.95
CA ARG A 223 21.19 16.99 7.08
C ARG A 223 19.79 16.70 7.60
N PHE A 224 19.28 15.53 7.23
CA PHE A 224 18.07 14.93 7.80
C PHE A 224 18.39 14.19 9.12
N PRO A 225 17.41 14.00 10.01
CA PRO A 225 16.03 14.47 9.92
C PRO A 225 15.90 16.00 10.12
N LEU A 226 14.91 16.62 9.45
CA LEU A 226 14.68 18.08 9.54
C LEU A 226 14.11 18.49 10.91
N LEU A 227 13.19 17.68 11.44
CA LEU A 227 12.67 17.83 12.79
C LEU A 227 13.50 16.95 13.75
N PRO A 228 13.86 17.46 14.94
CA PRO A 228 14.49 16.63 15.96
C PRO A 228 13.53 15.51 16.37
N SER A 229 14.05 14.30 16.59
CA SER A 229 13.23 13.19 17.07
C SER A 229 12.49 13.60 18.35
N PRO A 230 11.20 13.26 18.49
CA PRO A 230 10.46 13.57 19.71
C PRO A 230 11.20 12.96 20.91
N PRO A 231 11.21 13.64 22.07
CA PRO A 231 11.84 13.10 23.27
C PRO A 231 11.24 11.71 23.53
N ARG A 232 12.08 10.67 23.56
CA ARG A 232 11.62 9.32 23.93
C ARG A 232 10.94 9.46 25.29
N ALA A 233 9.64 9.18 25.36
CA ALA A 233 8.95 9.12 26.65
C ALA A 233 9.76 8.17 27.53
N SER A 234 10.42 8.72 28.54
CA SER A 234 11.17 7.93 29.50
C SER A 234 10.16 6.97 30.10
N ARG A 235 10.29 5.69 29.72
CA ARG A 235 9.53 4.59 30.30
C ARG A 235 9.61 4.80 31.82
N PRO A 236 8.48 4.91 32.55
CA PRO A 236 8.53 5.12 33.99
C PRO A 236 9.43 4.03 34.55
N GLU A 237 10.56 4.47 35.11
CA GLU A 237 11.55 3.61 35.69
C GLU A 237 10.83 2.85 36.79
N THR A 238 10.57 1.56 36.56
CA THR A 238 9.97 0.69 37.55
C THR A 238 10.94 0.67 38.71
N THR A 239 10.68 1.50 39.72
CA THR A 239 11.41 1.52 40.96
C THR A 239 11.27 0.12 41.53
N ARG A 240 12.32 -0.68 41.36
CA ARG A 240 12.43 -2.00 41.95
C ARG A 240 12.57 -1.74 43.44
N VAL A 241 11.44 -1.78 44.14
CA VAL A 241 11.45 -1.78 45.60
C VAL A 241 12.16 -3.06 46.02
N GLU A 242 13.40 -2.91 46.49
CA GLU A 242 14.12 -3.97 47.17
C GLU A 242 13.29 -4.40 48.38
N ALA A 243 12.87 -5.67 48.36
CA ALA A 243 12.23 -6.31 49.50
C ALA A 243 13.30 -6.61 50.56
N SER A 244 13.73 -5.58 51.28
CA SER A 244 14.49 -5.69 52.50
C SER A 244 14.06 -4.56 53.42
N ASP A 245 12.94 -4.78 54.11
CA ASP A 245 12.64 -4.24 55.44
C ASP A 245 11.16 -4.51 55.79
N LEU A 246 10.86 -5.74 56.20
CA LEU A 246 9.72 -6.01 57.08
C LEU A 246 10.18 -6.89 58.26
N PRO A 247 9.95 -6.47 59.52
CA PRO A 247 10.31 -7.24 60.71
C PRO A 247 9.37 -8.42 60.93
N GLY A 248 9.96 -9.53 61.38
CA GLY A 248 9.38 -10.86 61.36
C GLY A 248 8.29 -11.20 62.37
N THR A 249 7.82 -12.44 62.22
CA THR A 249 7.50 -13.49 63.22
C THR A 249 6.72 -14.57 62.43
N SER A 250 6.83 -15.88 62.56
CA SER A 250 7.56 -16.80 63.45
C SER A 250 7.14 -18.22 63.01
N ARG A 251 8.09 -19.18 63.06
CA ARG A 251 7.97 -20.67 63.09
C ARG A 251 7.93 -21.50 61.77
N GLN A 252 9.13 -21.99 61.43
CA GLN A 252 9.61 -23.37 61.17
C GLN A 252 8.66 -24.47 60.61
N LEU A 253 8.99 -24.94 59.38
CA LEU A 253 9.49 -26.27 58.90
C LEU A 253 8.83 -27.59 59.40
N PRO A 254 8.76 -28.68 58.59
CA PRO A 254 9.88 -29.16 57.76
C PRO A 254 9.59 -29.70 56.34
N ASP A 255 10.73 -29.99 55.70
CA ASP A 255 11.02 -30.66 54.43
C ASP A 255 10.24 -31.97 54.21
N ASP A 256 10.03 -32.33 52.95
CA ASP A 256 10.40 -33.65 52.41
C ASP A 256 10.19 -33.71 50.88
N ASP A 257 11.18 -34.34 50.24
CA ASP A 257 11.21 -34.83 48.86
C ASP A 257 10.06 -35.82 48.58
N ASP A 258 9.54 -35.84 47.34
CA ASP A 258 9.47 -37.02 46.46
C ASP A 258 8.38 -36.92 45.36
N ASP A 259 8.83 -37.33 44.17
CA ASP A 259 8.17 -38.11 43.12
C ASP A 259 6.77 -37.74 42.57
N ASP A 260 6.83 -37.37 41.30
CA ASP A 260 6.25 -38.06 40.14
C ASP A 260 5.00 -38.96 40.30
N ALA A 261 4.14 -38.85 39.27
CA ALA A 261 2.95 -39.65 38.96
C ALA A 261 1.63 -39.34 39.72
N CYS A 262 0.69 -38.69 39.01
CA CYS A 262 -0.58 -39.38 38.69
C CYS A 262 -1.35 -38.71 37.53
N ARG A 263 -1.48 -39.44 36.42
CA ARG A 263 -2.57 -39.28 35.45
C ARG A 263 -3.89 -39.76 36.08
N THR A 264 -4.99 -39.29 35.49
CA THR A 264 -6.40 -39.75 35.61
C THR A 264 -7.19 -39.37 36.87
N ARG A 265 -8.16 -38.45 36.73
CA ARG A 265 -9.59 -38.76 36.49
C ARG A 265 -10.44 -37.49 36.44
N ARG A 266 -11.47 -37.55 35.59
CA ARG A 266 -12.67 -36.70 35.56
C ARG A 266 -13.22 -36.47 36.97
N LEU A 267 -13.73 -35.27 37.25
CA LEU A 267 -15.07 -35.07 37.82
C LEU A 267 -15.52 -33.60 37.67
N THR A 268 -16.81 -33.51 37.43
CA THR A 268 -17.69 -32.36 37.20
C THR A 268 -17.92 -31.50 38.43
N CYS A 269 -18.06 -30.18 38.26
CA CYS A 269 -18.84 -29.34 39.18
C CYS A 269 -19.77 -28.41 38.40
N SER A 270 -21.07 -28.65 38.59
CA SER A 270 -22.17 -27.79 38.20
C SER A 270 -22.53 -26.83 39.34
N ALA A 271 -23.01 -25.66 38.94
CA ALA A 271 -24.05 -24.84 39.58
C ALA A 271 -23.79 -24.20 40.95
N LEU A 272 -23.80 -22.86 40.97
CA LEU A 272 -24.51 -22.08 41.98
C LEU A 272 -25.27 -20.91 41.34
N ARG A 273 -26.49 -20.73 41.87
CA ARG A 273 -27.59 -19.86 41.45
C ARG A 273 -27.43 -18.40 41.96
N ARG A 274 -27.90 -17.46 41.12
CA ARG A 274 -28.83 -16.30 41.33
C ARG A 274 -29.14 -15.79 42.76
N PRO A 275 -29.42 -14.46 42.94
CA PRO A 275 -30.71 -13.82 42.55
C PRO A 275 -30.54 -12.44 41.84
N SER A 276 -31.27 -12.08 40.77
CA SER A 276 -32.69 -11.71 40.62
C SER A 276 -33.14 -10.50 41.47
N LEU A 277 -33.33 -9.33 40.84
CA LEU A 277 -34.22 -8.25 41.28
C LEU A 277 -34.73 -7.40 40.08
N LEU A 278 -36.05 -7.40 39.98
CA LEU A 278 -37.00 -6.37 39.52
C LEU A 278 -37.10 -5.95 38.04
N GLN A 279 -38.24 -6.36 37.51
CA GLN A 279 -38.96 -5.96 36.30
C GLN A 279 -40.01 -4.90 36.72
N VAL A 280 -40.19 -3.84 35.94
CA VAL A 280 -41.31 -2.89 36.04
C VAL A 280 -41.89 -2.74 34.63
N ASP A 281 -43.20 -2.95 34.53
CA ASP A 281 -44.01 -2.88 33.31
C ASP A 281 -44.67 -1.50 33.13
N ASP A 282 -45.04 -1.29 31.86
CA ASP A 282 -46.24 -0.64 31.32
C ASP A 282 -46.28 0.89 31.06
N GLY A 283 -46.85 1.23 29.90
CA GLY A 283 -47.07 2.59 29.44
C GLY A 283 -47.38 2.71 27.95
N SER A 284 -48.45 2.04 27.47
CA SER A 284 -49.03 2.28 26.14
C SER A 284 -49.77 3.62 26.06
N TYR A 285 -49.65 4.32 24.92
CA TYR A 285 -50.51 5.44 24.56
C TYR A 285 -51.06 5.24 23.15
N THR A 286 -52.38 5.10 23.06
CA THR A 286 -53.20 5.27 21.85
C THR A 286 -53.76 6.69 21.82
N TYR A 287 -53.78 7.32 20.65
CA TYR A 287 -54.71 8.42 20.38
C TYR A 287 -55.33 8.28 19.00
N THR A 288 -56.61 8.66 18.97
CA THR A 288 -57.66 8.39 18.00
C THR A 288 -57.68 9.34 16.80
N SER A 289 -58.14 8.81 15.68
CA SER A 289 -58.65 9.54 14.51
C SER A 289 -60.01 10.18 14.81
N ASP A 290 -60.27 11.37 14.27
CA ASP A 290 -61.62 11.80 13.87
C ASP A 290 -61.56 12.92 12.81
N SER A 291 -62.70 13.05 12.13
CA SER A 291 -62.94 13.42 10.73
C SER A 291 -63.28 14.92 10.48
N ASP A 292 -62.93 15.44 9.29
CA ASP A 292 -63.67 16.26 8.27
C ASP A 292 -64.92 17.13 8.63
N PRO A 293 -65.46 18.06 7.77
CA PRO A 293 -65.00 18.67 6.49
C PRO A 293 -65.37 20.19 6.28
N ASP A 294 -65.17 20.67 5.03
CA ASP A 294 -65.88 21.72 4.24
C ASP A 294 -65.52 23.22 4.34
N SER A 295 -65.12 23.82 3.19
CA SER A 295 -65.99 24.73 2.38
C SER A 295 -65.24 25.46 1.24
N ASP A 296 -65.90 25.50 0.08
CA ASP A 296 -65.61 26.14 -1.22
C ASP A 296 -65.42 27.68 -1.22
N MET A 297 -64.63 28.21 -2.18
CA MET A 297 -65.15 29.17 -3.21
C MET A 297 -64.10 29.65 -4.26
N GLN A 298 -64.46 29.39 -5.52
CA GLN A 298 -64.23 29.98 -6.86
C GLN A 298 -63.19 31.10 -7.19
N GLU A 299 -62.59 30.88 -8.38
CA GLU A 299 -61.82 31.68 -9.39
C GLU A 299 -62.28 33.15 -9.70
N PRO A 300 -61.60 33.99 -10.56
CA PRO A 300 -60.76 33.62 -11.73
C PRO A 300 -59.47 34.44 -12.07
N GLN A 301 -58.60 33.75 -12.82
CA GLN A 301 -57.80 34.17 -14.00
C GLN A 301 -56.85 35.39 -13.92
N ARG A 302 -55.53 35.11 -14.03
CA ARG A 302 -54.65 35.80 -15.01
C ARG A 302 -53.39 34.99 -15.34
N LYS A 303 -53.31 34.60 -16.62
CA LYS A 303 -52.23 33.87 -17.30
C LYS A 303 -50.84 34.50 -17.11
N LYS A 304 -49.85 33.71 -16.68
CA LYS A 304 -48.46 33.85 -17.11
C LYS A 304 -47.86 32.46 -17.34
N SER A 305 -47.33 32.31 -18.55
CA SER A 305 -46.61 31.15 -19.09
C SER A 305 -45.50 30.69 -18.14
N ARG A 306 -45.51 29.39 -17.81
CA ARG A 306 -44.45 28.70 -17.06
C ARG A 306 -43.93 27.59 -17.97
N VAL A 307 -42.62 27.63 -18.20
CA VAL A 307 -41.85 26.60 -18.89
C VAL A 307 -41.68 25.44 -17.91
N ASP A 308 -42.13 24.25 -18.30
CA ASP A 308 -41.94 23.00 -17.54
C ASP A 308 -40.49 22.54 -17.68
N ILE A 309 -39.75 22.59 -16.57
CA ILE A 309 -38.58 21.75 -16.35
C ILE A 309 -39.00 20.73 -15.30
N HIS A 310 -39.25 19.51 -15.74
CA HIS A 310 -39.50 18.38 -14.87
C HIS A 310 -38.16 17.96 -14.24
N MET A 311 -37.83 18.50 -13.07
CA MET A 311 -36.80 17.93 -12.20
C MET A 311 -37.36 16.67 -11.56
N MET A 312 -36.64 15.56 -11.72
CA MET A 312 -36.86 14.35 -10.94
C MET A 312 -36.41 14.57 -9.51
N ASP A 313 -37.36 14.64 -8.58
CA ASP A 313 -37.14 14.30 -7.18
C ASP A 313 -37.12 12.77 -7.06
N HIS A 314 -35.93 12.19 -7.06
CA HIS A 314 -35.70 10.86 -6.54
C HIS A 314 -34.61 10.93 -5.47
N LEU A 315 -35.07 11.06 -4.22
CA LEU A 315 -34.28 10.71 -3.04
C LEU A 315 -33.86 9.23 -3.17
N PRO A 316 -32.61 8.85 -2.89
CA PRO A 316 -32.22 7.45 -2.89
C PRO A 316 -32.93 6.73 -1.74
N THR A 317 -33.65 5.67 -2.07
CA THR A 317 -34.19 4.71 -1.10
C THR A 317 -33.05 3.94 -0.41
N SER A 318 -33.33 3.33 0.73
CA SER A 318 -32.36 2.59 1.56
C SER A 318 -31.64 1.43 0.85
N GLU A 319 -32.07 1.05 -0.36
CA GLU A 319 -31.46 0.01 -1.20
C GLU A 319 -30.06 0.40 -1.71
N THR A 320 -29.77 1.68 -1.94
CA THR A 320 -28.45 2.11 -2.44
C THR A 320 -27.35 1.99 -1.37
N ARG A 321 -27.72 2.03 -0.08
CA ARG A 321 -26.79 1.82 1.04
C ARG A 321 -26.45 0.33 1.22
N GLN A 322 -27.33 -0.56 0.80
CA GLN A 322 -27.11 -2.02 0.79
C GLN A 322 -26.24 -2.44 -0.42
N GLN A 323 -26.42 -1.79 -1.57
CA GLN A 323 -25.55 -2.03 -2.74
C GLN A 323 -24.08 -1.64 -2.52
N HIS A 324 -23.80 -0.58 -1.75
CA HIS A 324 -22.42 -0.22 -1.39
C HIS A 324 -21.76 -1.22 -0.43
N SER A 325 -22.53 -1.94 0.41
CA SER A 325 -21.98 -3.03 1.23
C SER A 325 -21.79 -4.33 0.45
N ASP A 326 -22.50 -4.51 -0.67
CA ASP A 326 -22.41 -5.69 -1.53
C ASP A 326 -21.26 -5.56 -2.56
N ALA A 327 -20.89 -4.34 -2.95
CA ALA A 327 -19.77 -4.08 -3.88
C ALA A 327 -18.40 -4.54 -3.32
N ALA A 328 -18.22 -4.52 -2.00
CA ALA A 328 -17.02 -5.03 -1.32
C ALA A 328 -16.91 -6.57 -1.34
N GLN A 329 -17.93 -7.27 -1.86
CA GLN A 329 -18.05 -8.74 -1.81
C GLN A 329 -18.09 -9.40 -3.20
N ALA A 330 -18.12 -8.62 -4.29
CA ALA A 330 -18.24 -9.16 -5.63
C ALA A 330 -16.86 -9.48 -6.24
N ALA A 331 -16.62 -10.72 -6.65
CA ALA A 331 -15.46 -11.06 -7.48
C ALA A 331 -15.42 -10.16 -8.73
N ILE A 332 -14.21 -9.78 -9.16
CA ILE A 332 -14.04 -8.97 -10.37
C ILE A 332 -14.62 -9.74 -11.56
N PRO A 333 -15.60 -9.19 -12.30
CA PRO A 333 -16.20 -9.89 -13.42
C PRO A 333 -15.16 -10.29 -14.47
N GLU A 334 -15.24 -11.53 -14.94
CA GLU A 334 -14.34 -12.07 -15.98
C GLU A 334 -14.18 -11.17 -17.24
N PRO A 335 -15.20 -10.44 -17.71
CA PRO A 335 -15.03 -9.47 -18.79
C PRO A 335 -14.13 -8.28 -18.43
N VAL A 336 -14.19 -7.81 -17.18
CA VAL A 336 -13.35 -6.74 -16.64
C VAL A 336 -11.90 -7.21 -16.56
N ARG A 337 -11.70 -8.41 -16.00
CA ARG A 337 -10.39 -9.08 -15.95
C ARG A 337 -9.73 -9.17 -17.32
N ARG A 338 -10.43 -9.72 -18.32
CA ARG A 338 -9.89 -9.86 -19.69
C ARG A 338 -9.53 -8.52 -20.32
N ARG A 339 -10.32 -7.47 -20.09
CA ARG A 339 -10.00 -6.13 -20.59
C ARG A 339 -8.72 -5.60 -19.94
N ILE A 340 -8.53 -5.76 -18.64
CA ILE A 340 -7.31 -5.32 -17.95
C ILE A 340 -6.08 -6.13 -18.41
N GLU A 341 -6.20 -7.46 -18.52
CA GLU A 341 -5.10 -8.32 -19.00
C GLU A 341 -4.66 -7.96 -20.42
N GLN A 342 -5.59 -7.46 -21.24
CA GLN A 342 -5.35 -7.06 -22.63
C GLN A 342 -4.91 -5.59 -22.78
N GLY A 343 -4.82 -4.82 -21.69
CA GLY A 343 -4.55 -3.38 -21.76
C GLY A 343 -5.69 -2.57 -22.36
N MET A 344 -6.92 -3.09 -22.33
CA MET A 344 -8.15 -2.49 -22.87
C MET A 344 -9.14 -2.09 -21.77
N GLN A 345 -8.67 -1.93 -20.54
CA GLN A 345 -9.48 -1.54 -19.40
C GLN A 345 -10.17 -0.18 -19.61
N THR A 346 -11.41 -0.08 -19.15
CA THR A 346 -12.15 1.19 -19.09
C THR A 346 -11.94 1.89 -17.74
N ASP A 347 -12.35 3.15 -17.65
CA ASP A 347 -12.35 3.87 -16.36
C ASP A 347 -13.28 3.17 -15.33
N ASP A 348 -14.36 2.52 -15.78
CA ASP A 348 -15.24 1.71 -14.94
C ASP A 348 -14.53 0.45 -14.41
N ASP A 349 -13.71 -0.20 -15.26
CA ASP A 349 -12.89 -1.36 -14.85
C ASP A 349 -11.90 -0.94 -13.74
N CYS A 350 -11.26 0.22 -13.91
CA CYS A 350 -10.38 0.82 -12.91
C CYS A 350 -11.09 1.11 -11.60
N SER A 351 -12.27 1.74 -11.67
CA SER A 351 -13.12 2.04 -10.52
C SER A 351 -13.47 0.77 -9.75
N LEU A 352 -13.78 -0.31 -10.46
CA LEU A 352 -14.11 -1.59 -9.85
C LEU A 352 -12.90 -2.21 -9.15
N ILE A 353 -11.72 -2.23 -9.78
CA ILE A 353 -10.52 -2.78 -9.13
C ILE A 353 -10.11 -1.96 -7.91
N LEU A 354 -10.10 -0.63 -8.03
CA LEU A 354 -9.73 0.24 -6.91
C LEU A 354 -10.71 0.17 -5.74
N SER A 355 -12.00 -0.16 -5.98
CA SER A 355 -13.01 -0.26 -4.89
C SER A 355 -12.81 -1.55 -4.13
N GLN A 356 -12.51 -2.62 -4.85
CA GLN A 356 -12.09 -3.89 -4.29
C GLN A 356 -10.83 -3.71 -3.44
N LEU A 357 -9.83 -3.00 -3.97
CA LEU A 357 -8.62 -2.69 -3.21
C LEU A 357 -8.93 -1.85 -1.97
N ALA A 358 -9.75 -0.80 -2.09
CA ALA A 358 -10.10 0.07 -0.96
C ALA A 358 -10.85 -0.69 0.14
N ALA A 359 -11.70 -1.64 -0.26
CA ALA A 359 -12.39 -2.54 0.65
C ALA A 359 -11.45 -3.55 1.32
N MET A 360 -10.47 -4.09 0.60
CA MET A 360 -9.51 -5.06 1.15
C MET A 360 -8.45 -4.40 2.03
N PHE A 361 -8.13 -3.14 1.77
CA PHE A 361 -7.06 -2.43 2.47
C PHE A 361 -7.46 -1.02 2.90
N PRO A 362 -8.43 -0.87 3.82
CA PRO A 362 -8.96 0.43 4.22
C PRO A 362 -7.91 1.37 4.85
N THR A 363 -6.77 0.83 5.32
CA THR A 363 -5.62 1.58 5.84
C THR A 363 -4.64 2.04 4.76
N LEU A 364 -4.33 1.19 3.77
CA LEU A 364 -3.53 1.55 2.57
C LEU A 364 -4.24 2.61 1.73
N LEU A 365 -5.55 2.45 1.65
CA LEU A 365 -6.43 3.22 0.79
C LEU A 365 -7.27 4.18 1.61
N HIS A 366 -6.75 4.56 2.79
CA HIS A 366 -7.13 5.81 3.42
C HIS A 366 -6.96 6.96 2.44
N HIS A 367 -5.95 6.88 1.54
CA HIS A 367 -5.69 7.76 0.39
C HIS A 367 -6.70 7.68 -0.79
N SER A 368 -7.67 6.75 -0.77
CA SER A 368 -8.39 6.34 -1.98
C SER A 368 -9.84 6.76 -2.11
N ASN A 369 -10.53 7.10 -1.01
CA ASN A 369 -11.98 7.27 -1.02
C ASN A 369 -12.45 8.54 -1.77
N MET A 370 -11.52 9.39 -2.22
CA MET A 370 -11.77 10.50 -3.15
C MET A 370 -11.12 10.35 -4.53
N MET A 371 -10.55 9.19 -4.87
CA MET A 371 -10.15 8.92 -6.24
C MET A 371 -11.34 9.06 -7.24
N TRP A 372 -12.57 8.93 -6.77
CA TRP A 372 -13.77 8.58 -7.53
C TRP A 372 -14.46 9.72 -8.31
N LYS A 373 -14.26 10.99 -7.94
CA LYS A 373 -15.14 12.09 -8.41
C LYS A 373 -14.56 13.01 -9.48
N ARG A 374 -13.25 12.98 -9.75
CA ARG A 374 -12.58 13.95 -10.65
C ARG A 374 -11.78 13.30 -11.80
N TRP A 375 -11.90 11.99 -12.00
CA TRP A 375 -11.17 11.22 -13.01
C TRP A 375 -11.56 11.60 -14.46
N GLN A 376 -10.65 12.28 -15.17
CA GLN A 376 -10.72 12.44 -16.63
C GLN A 376 -9.49 11.80 -17.28
N GLY A 377 -9.70 10.69 -18.00
CA GLY A 377 -8.86 10.15 -19.09
C GLY A 377 -7.37 9.87 -18.84
N GLY A 378 -6.96 8.60 -18.92
CA GLY A 378 -5.54 8.17 -19.06
C GLY A 378 -4.82 7.85 -17.76
N VAL A 379 -5.45 8.05 -16.59
CA VAL A 379 -4.91 7.63 -15.29
C VAL A 379 -5.01 6.12 -15.12
N CYS A 380 -6.01 5.47 -15.72
CA CYS A 380 -6.21 4.04 -15.63
C CYS A 380 -5.03 3.24 -16.19
N GLU A 381 -4.49 3.65 -17.35
CA GLU A 381 -3.25 3.11 -17.90
C GLU A 381 -2.06 3.35 -16.97
N ARG A 382 -1.93 4.54 -16.36
CA ARG A 382 -0.82 4.87 -15.44
C ARG A 382 -0.87 4.07 -14.15
N LEU A 383 -2.05 3.93 -13.56
CA LEU A 383 -2.28 3.15 -12.36
C LEU A 383 -1.95 1.67 -12.59
N PHE A 384 -2.46 1.06 -13.66
CA PHE A 384 -2.16 -0.34 -13.97
C PHE A 384 -0.76 -0.57 -14.55
N ALA A 385 -0.15 0.43 -15.17
CA ALA A 385 1.27 0.38 -15.55
C ALA A 385 2.18 0.38 -14.32
N ARG A 386 1.73 1.01 -13.22
CA ARG A 386 2.49 1.11 -11.96
C ARG A 386 2.10 0.06 -10.92
N MET A 387 0.88 -0.50 -10.97
CA MET A 387 0.51 -1.65 -10.16
C MET A 387 1.25 -2.89 -10.67
N PRO A 388 2.03 -3.58 -9.81
CA PRO A 388 2.62 -4.85 -10.17
C PRO A 388 1.54 -5.81 -10.69
N ARG A 389 1.74 -6.41 -11.86
CA ARG A 389 0.82 -7.42 -12.44
C ARG A 389 0.54 -8.57 -11.46
N THR A 390 1.49 -8.81 -10.55
CA THR A 390 1.42 -9.76 -9.43
C THR A 390 0.22 -9.48 -8.52
N TYR A 391 -0.06 -8.20 -8.27
CA TYR A 391 -1.14 -7.74 -7.42
C TYR A 391 -2.50 -7.87 -8.09
N LEU A 392 -2.57 -7.55 -9.38
CA LEU A 392 -3.78 -7.76 -10.19
C LEU A 392 -4.13 -9.23 -10.31
N SER A 393 -3.12 -10.09 -10.49
CA SER A 393 -3.32 -11.55 -10.52
C SER A 393 -3.89 -12.08 -9.21
N ARG A 394 -3.43 -11.56 -8.07
CA ARG A 394 -3.94 -11.91 -6.73
C ARG A 394 -5.35 -11.36 -6.45
N LEU A 395 -5.67 -10.17 -6.95
CA LEU A 395 -7.04 -9.63 -6.99
C LEU A 395 -7.99 -10.52 -7.81
N TRP A 396 -7.50 -11.07 -8.93
CA TRP A 396 -8.27 -11.92 -9.84
C TRP A 396 -8.47 -13.35 -9.33
N GLU A 397 -7.58 -13.86 -8.47
CA GLU A 397 -7.63 -15.21 -7.88
C GLU A 397 -8.59 -15.33 -6.69
N GLY A 398 -9.60 -14.46 -6.60
CA GLY A 398 -10.75 -14.66 -5.72
C GLY A 398 -11.54 -15.89 -6.16
N GLU A 399 -11.12 -17.08 -5.72
CA GLU A 399 -11.76 -18.33 -6.12
C GLU A 399 -12.89 -18.71 -5.15
N GLU A 400 -14.02 -19.03 -5.77
CA GLU A 400 -15.27 -19.48 -5.19
C GLU A 400 -15.05 -20.60 -4.15
N GLY A 401 -15.41 -20.32 -2.90
CA GLY A 401 -15.58 -21.34 -1.86
C GLY A 401 -14.58 -21.30 -0.70
N SER A 402 -13.53 -20.50 -0.76
CA SER A 402 -12.67 -20.28 0.42
C SER A 402 -13.32 -19.25 1.34
N SER A 403 -13.72 -19.70 2.53
CA SER A 403 -14.21 -18.86 3.61
C SER A 403 -13.38 -17.58 3.77
N ARG A 404 -14.02 -16.42 3.61
CA ARG A 404 -13.64 -15.06 4.06
C ARG A 404 -12.13 -14.79 4.21
N GLY A 405 -11.58 -13.95 3.35
CA GLY A 405 -10.36 -13.18 3.64
C GLY A 405 -9.08 -13.99 3.89
N LYS A 406 -9.07 -15.30 3.60
CA LYS A 406 -7.83 -16.07 3.63
C LYS A 406 -7.16 -15.94 2.27
N CYS A 407 -6.06 -15.20 2.27
CA CYS A 407 -5.10 -15.21 1.17
C CYS A 407 -4.78 -16.66 0.76
N PRO A 408 -4.42 -16.90 -0.52
CA PRO A 408 -3.94 -18.20 -0.92
C PRO A 408 -2.81 -18.58 0.04
N PRO A 409 -2.91 -19.72 0.74
CA PRO A 409 -1.96 -20.07 1.78
C PRO A 409 -0.58 -20.16 1.12
N SER A 410 0.30 -19.19 1.41
CA SER A 410 1.72 -19.38 1.13
C SER A 410 2.11 -20.68 1.82
N PRO A 411 2.60 -21.68 1.10
CA PRO A 411 2.72 -23.01 1.65
C PRO A 411 3.77 -23.07 2.77
N CYS A 412 4.67 -22.06 2.88
CA CYS A 412 5.40 -21.73 4.11
C CYS A 412 6.12 -20.36 4.07
N ARG A 413 6.44 -19.81 5.26
CA ARG A 413 7.17 -18.54 5.42
C ARG A 413 8.66 -18.62 5.14
N LYS A 414 9.30 -19.72 5.56
CA LYS A 414 10.75 -19.94 5.42
C LYS A 414 11.02 -21.32 4.86
N ILE A 415 12.11 -21.42 4.13
CA ILE A 415 12.61 -22.67 3.59
C ILE A 415 13.99 -22.98 4.18
N ASN A 416 14.28 -24.27 4.39
CA ASN A 416 15.60 -24.75 4.81
C ASN A 416 16.31 -25.54 3.71
N LYS A 417 15.68 -25.71 2.55
CA LYS A 417 16.26 -26.36 1.39
C LYS A 417 15.68 -25.75 0.12
N LEU A 418 16.52 -25.54 -0.89
CA LEU A 418 16.12 -25.10 -2.23
C LEU A 418 16.87 -25.93 -3.27
N GLU A 419 16.16 -26.44 -4.26
CA GLU A 419 16.66 -27.24 -5.36
C GLU A 419 16.17 -26.69 -6.70
N ILE A 420 17.01 -26.84 -7.73
CA ILE A 420 16.67 -26.58 -9.12
C ILE A 420 16.81 -27.86 -9.94
N ASP A 421 15.80 -28.15 -10.75
CA ASP A 421 15.81 -29.15 -11.81
C ASP A 421 15.97 -28.41 -13.14
N VAL A 422 16.99 -28.76 -13.92
CA VAL A 422 17.27 -28.16 -15.24
C VAL A 422 17.25 -29.27 -16.27
N LYS A 423 16.49 -29.05 -17.35
CA LYS A 423 16.35 -29.99 -18.46
C LYS A 423 16.68 -29.31 -19.79
N ILE A 424 17.56 -29.94 -20.56
CA ILE A 424 17.91 -29.58 -21.94
C ILE A 424 17.08 -30.43 -22.90
N SER A 425 16.65 -29.83 -24.00
CA SER A 425 15.79 -30.51 -24.99
C SER A 425 16.46 -31.77 -25.52
N PRO A 426 15.72 -32.86 -25.76
CA PRO A 426 16.27 -34.09 -26.33
C PRO A 426 16.55 -33.98 -27.84
N ASN A 427 16.18 -32.87 -28.47
CA ASN A 427 16.36 -32.67 -29.91
C ASN A 427 17.84 -32.71 -30.31
N PHE A 428 18.09 -33.17 -31.52
CA PHE A 428 19.44 -33.20 -32.09
C PHE A 428 20.07 -31.79 -32.06
N LEU A 429 21.31 -31.68 -31.58
CA LEU A 429 22.07 -30.42 -31.38
C LEU A 429 21.51 -29.46 -30.32
N ALA A 430 20.61 -29.89 -29.43
CA ALA A 430 20.10 -29.03 -28.36
C ALA A 430 21.05 -28.83 -27.16
N GLY A 431 22.15 -29.60 -27.08
CA GLY A 431 23.18 -29.44 -26.05
C GLY A 431 24.07 -28.22 -26.28
N THR A 432 24.96 -27.94 -25.34
CA THR A 432 25.97 -26.88 -25.47
C THR A 432 27.37 -27.39 -25.13
N TRP A 433 28.39 -26.74 -25.68
CA TRP A 433 29.78 -26.88 -25.23
C TRP A 433 30.14 -25.97 -24.06
N ASP A 434 29.23 -25.08 -23.67
CA ASP A 434 29.48 -24.13 -22.60
C ASP A 434 29.27 -24.76 -21.20
N THR A 435 29.69 -24.03 -20.15
CA THR A 435 29.39 -24.41 -18.76
C THR A 435 28.15 -23.69 -18.27
N ILE A 436 27.17 -24.42 -17.72
CA ILE A 436 25.93 -23.86 -17.19
C ILE A 436 26.01 -23.74 -15.66
N LEU A 437 25.70 -22.55 -15.16
CA LEU A 437 25.48 -22.25 -13.75
C LEU A 437 24.03 -21.76 -13.53
N ALA A 438 23.55 -21.84 -12.29
CA ALA A 438 22.27 -21.27 -11.87
C ALA A 438 22.49 -20.22 -10.76
N GLY A 439 21.83 -19.08 -10.90
CA GLY A 439 21.78 -18.02 -9.89
C GLY A 439 20.38 -17.91 -9.30
N VAL A 440 20.29 -17.50 -8.04
CA VAL A 440 19.02 -17.26 -7.32
C VAL A 440 19.07 -15.92 -6.62
N ALA A 441 17.96 -15.17 -6.63
CA ALA A 441 17.82 -13.86 -6.00
C ALA A 441 18.87 -12.81 -6.42
N GLY A 442 19.51 -13.00 -7.58
CA GLY A 442 20.64 -12.17 -8.03
C GLY A 442 21.89 -12.27 -7.14
N ARG A 443 21.98 -13.28 -6.26
CA ARG A 443 23.08 -13.44 -5.28
C ARG A 443 24.11 -14.47 -5.74
N SER A 444 25.30 -14.37 -5.14
CA SER A 444 26.43 -15.29 -5.34
C SER A 444 26.71 -16.08 -4.05
N PRO A 445 27.35 -17.27 -4.11
CA PRO A 445 27.89 -17.93 -5.31
C PRO A 445 26.81 -18.58 -6.18
N HIS A 446 27.07 -18.68 -7.49
CA HIS A 446 26.22 -19.41 -8.42
C HIS A 446 26.40 -20.92 -8.29
N LEU A 447 25.31 -21.68 -8.45
CA LEU A 447 25.28 -23.13 -8.39
C LEU A 447 25.76 -23.74 -9.71
N PHE A 448 26.80 -24.58 -9.67
CA PHE A 448 27.24 -25.33 -10.85
C PHE A 448 26.22 -26.40 -11.25
N ILE A 449 25.72 -26.31 -12.50
CA ILE A 449 24.77 -27.28 -13.05
C ILE A 449 25.51 -28.37 -13.82
N ALA A 450 26.21 -28.00 -14.88
CA ALA A 450 26.94 -28.93 -15.75
C ALA A 450 27.99 -28.22 -16.62
N LYS A 451 28.96 -29.00 -17.09
CA LYS A 451 29.91 -28.60 -18.13
C LYS A 451 29.60 -29.40 -19.39
N GLU A 452 29.47 -28.72 -20.54
CA GLU A 452 29.21 -29.33 -21.84
C GLU A 452 28.00 -30.31 -21.84
N PRO A 453 26.83 -29.92 -21.30
CA PRO A 453 25.69 -30.82 -21.22
C PRO A 453 25.12 -31.13 -22.62
N LYS A 454 24.97 -32.43 -22.90
CA LYS A 454 24.45 -32.94 -24.16
C LYS A 454 22.92 -32.75 -24.28
N ALA A 455 22.40 -32.89 -25.50
CA ALA A 455 20.96 -32.98 -25.72
C ALA A 455 20.31 -34.05 -24.82
N GLY A 456 19.14 -33.73 -24.25
CA GLY A 456 18.43 -34.59 -23.30
C GLY A 456 19.00 -34.60 -21.87
N PHE A 457 20.04 -33.81 -21.59
CA PHE A 457 20.59 -33.68 -20.25
C PHE A 457 19.52 -33.22 -19.25
N GLN A 458 19.49 -33.86 -18.09
CA GLN A 458 18.66 -33.46 -16.97
C GLN A 458 19.44 -33.63 -15.67
N THR A 459 19.36 -32.64 -14.77
CA THR A 459 19.95 -32.76 -13.44
C THR A 459 19.15 -31.98 -12.41
N ARG A 460 19.21 -32.46 -11.17
CA ARG A 460 18.72 -31.76 -9.98
C ARG A 460 19.89 -31.43 -9.07
N LYS A 461 19.95 -30.16 -8.63
CA LYS A 461 21.01 -29.67 -7.74
C LYS A 461 20.40 -28.82 -6.62
N ALA A 462 20.99 -28.89 -5.44
CA ALA A 462 20.59 -28.09 -4.28
C ALA A 462 21.48 -26.84 -4.15
N PHE A 463 20.87 -25.71 -3.84
CA PHE A 463 21.59 -24.49 -3.46
C PHE A 463 22.11 -24.59 -2.03
N ASN A 464 23.30 -24.03 -1.79
CA ASN A 464 23.81 -23.85 -0.45
C ASN A 464 23.28 -22.53 0.12
N LEU A 465 22.13 -22.59 0.82
CA LEU A 465 21.46 -21.41 1.37
C LEU A 465 22.38 -20.61 2.30
N LYS A 466 23.19 -21.29 3.12
CA LYS A 466 24.13 -20.64 4.03
C LYS A 466 25.17 -19.80 3.30
N GLN A 467 25.67 -20.28 2.17
CA GLN A 467 26.68 -19.55 1.40
C GLN A 467 26.08 -18.37 0.62
N ILE A 468 24.84 -18.49 0.15
CA ILE A 468 24.19 -17.48 -0.70
C ILE A 468 23.49 -16.40 0.12
N PHE A 469 22.80 -16.80 1.20
CA PHE A 469 21.95 -15.94 2.03
C PHE A 469 22.51 -15.73 3.43
N THR A 470 23.70 -16.25 3.75
CA THR A 470 24.30 -16.22 5.11
C THR A 470 23.43 -16.86 6.19
N SER A 471 22.43 -17.66 5.80
CA SER A 471 21.46 -18.30 6.69
C SER A 471 21.08 -19.69 6.18
N ASP A 472 20.88 -20.63 7.10
CA ASP A 472 20.37 -21.98 6.82
C ASP A 472 18.83 -22.00 6.66
N GLN A 473 18.17 -20.89 6.99
CA GLN A 473 16.74 -20.69 6.80
C GLN A 473 16.49 -19.36 6.10
N VAL A 474 15.83 -19.41 4.95
CA VAL A 474 15.63 -18.24 4.09
C VAL A 474 14.13 -17.97 3.99
N PRO A 475 13.67 -16.72 4.20
CA PRO A 475 12.30 -16.34 3.88
C PRO A 475 11.96 -16.68 2.43
N LEU A 476 10.79 -17.29 2.17
CA LEU A 476 10.41 -17.72 0.83
C LEU A 476 10.41 -16.54 -0.17
N ARG A 477 10.06 -15.34 0.31
CA ARG A 477 10.08 -14.08 -0.45
C ARG A 477 11.47 -13.63 -0.92
N GLU A 478 12.55 -14.08 -0.29
CA GLU A 478 13.90 -13.80 -0.76
C GLU A 478 14.27 -14.66 -1.98
N ILE A 479 13.43 -15.61 -2.38
CA ILE A 479 13.58 -16.41 -3.60
C ILE A 479 12.70 -15.79 -4.71
N ASP A 480 13.03 -14.55 -5.08
CA ASP A 480 12.25 -13.70 -5.99
C ASP A 480 12.72 -13.76 -7.45
N ARG A 481 13.86 -14.39 -7.72
CA ARG A 481 14.47 -14.46 -9.05
C ARG A 481 15.25 -15.74 -9.27
N ILE A 482 15.20 -16.26 -10.49
CA ILE A 482 16.08 -17.35 -10.96
C ILE A 482 16.75 -16.96 -12.26
N SER A 483 17.98 -17.42 -12.46
CA SER A 483 18.73 -17.21 -13.70
C SER A 483 19.57 -18.41 -14.07
N LEU A 484 19.73 -18.66 -15.37
CA LEU A 484 20.74 -19.54 -15.92
C LEU A 484 21.85 -18.70 -16.56
N ILE A 485 23.07 -19.07 -16.21
CA ILE A 485 24.29 -18.39 -16.60
C ILE A 485 25.10 -19.35 -17.45
N ASP A 486 25.39 -18.91 -18.65
CA ASP A 486 26.23 -19.59 -19.61
C ASP A 486 27.65 -19.06 -19.46
N VAL A 487 28.64 -19.93 -19.36
CA VAL A 487 30.05 -19.56 -19.21
C VAL A 487 30.83 -20.13 -20.38
N ALA A 488 31.06 -19.29 -21.38
CA ALA A 488 31.82 -19.64 -22.57
C ALA A 488 33.32 -19.36 -22.37
N LYS A 489 34.17 -20.31 -22.81
CA LYS A 489 35.63 -20.16 -22.81
C LYS A 489 36.17 -19.93 -24.22
N PRO A 490 37.35 -19.30 -24.38
CA PRO A 490 37.96 -19.09 -25.70
C PRO A 490 38.27 -20.42 -26.42
N SER A 491 37.29 -20.95 -27.15
CA SER A 491 37.36 -22.17 -27.97
C SER A 491 36.45 -22.02 -29.19
N VAL A 492 36.71 -22.83 -30.22
CA VAL A 492 36.01 -22.75 -31.52
C VAL A 492 34.58 -23.30 -31.44
N MET A 493 34.27 -24.17 -30.47
CA MET A 493 32.95 -24.81 -30.32
C MET A 493 32.08 -24.21 -29.21
N GLU A 494 32.59 -23.26 -28.43
CA GLU A 494 31.85 -22.58 -27.36
C GLU A 494 31.02 -21.41 -27.93
N ARG A 495 30.01 -20.95 -27.19
CA ARG A 495 28.98 -19.97 -27.61
C ARG A 495 28.00 -20.54 -28.64
N ASP A 496 27.77 -21.85 -28.57
CA ASP A 496 26.78 -22.51 -29.40
C ASP A 496 25.36 -22.21 -28.91
N GLN A 497 24.40 -22.36 -29.82
CA GLN A 497 23.00 -22.26 -29.47
C GLN A 497 22.55 -23.59 -28.87
N TRP A 498 21.83 -23.54 -27.75
CA TRP A 498 21.29 -24.72 -27.08
C TRP A 498 19.83 -24.51 -26.68
N THR A 499 19.09 -25.59 -26.45
CA THR A 499 17.65 -25.51 -26.20
C THR A 499 17.33 -25.92 -24.77
N LEU A 500 16.86 -24.96 -23.96
CA LEU A 500 16.32 -25.20 -22.64
C LEU A 500 14.91 -25.79 -22.74
N GLU A 501 14.74 -27.03 -22.30
CA GLU A 501 13.43 -27.69 -22.25
C GLU A 501 12.59 -27.14 -21.10
N GLY A 502 13.19 -27.02 -19.92
CA GLY A 502 12.49 -26.51 -18.75
C GLY A 502 13.34 -26.40 -17.49
N VAL A 503 12.79 -25.66 -16.53
CA VAL A 503 13.34 -25.43 -15.20
C VAL A 503 12.24 -25.70 -14.17
N THR A 504 12.58 -26.27 -13.03
CA THR A 504 11.64 -26.43 -11.90
C THR A 504 12.39 -26.13 -10.61
N LEU A 505 11.75 -25.40 -9.69
CA LEU A 505 12.30 -25.16 -8.37
C LEU A 505 11.52 -25.93 -7.32
N ARG A 506 12.22 -26.49 -6.35
CA ARG A 506 11.62 -27.17 -5.20
C ARG A 506 12.22 -26.62 -3.94
N ALA A 507 11.39 -26.34 -2.94
CA ALA A 507 11.88 -25.92 -1.64
C ALA A 507 11.22 -26.73 -0.52
N GLN A 508 11.96 -26.93 0.56
CA GLN A 508 11.44 -27.58 1.77
C GLN A 508 11.15 -26.52 2.81
N CYS A 509 9.96 -26.58 3.39
CA CYS A 509 9.50 -25.64 4.41
C CYS A 509 10.18 -25.91 5.77
N VAL A 510 10.60 -24.84 6.45
CA VAL A 510 11.13 -24.94 7.83
C VAL A 510 10.06 -25.53 8.75
N GLY A 511 10.44 -26.48 9.60
CA GLY A 511 9.54 -27.08 10.59
C GLY A 511 8.55 -28.11 10.05
N SER A 512 8.61 -28.45 8.75
CA SER A 512 7.77 -29.51 8.17
C SER A 512 8.53 -30.34 7.12
N SER A 513 7.94 -31.45 6.69
CA SER A 513 8.40 -32.22 5.53
C SER A 513 7.73 -31.78 4.22
N HIS A 514 6.93 -30.71 4.26
CA HIS A 514 6.26 -30.20 3.07
C HIS A 514 7.28 -29.66 2.07
N ILE A 515 7.10 -30.07 0.82
CA ILE A 515 7.86 -29.58 -0.31
C ILE A 515 6.93 -28.71 -1.14
N ILE A 516 7.43 -27.55 -1.53
CA ILE A 516 6.74 -26.59 -2.37
C ILE A 516 7.49 -26.47 -3.69
N GLN A 517 6.80 -26.15 -4.77
CA GLN A 517 7.37 -26.19 -6.11
C GLN A 517 6.92 -25.01 -6.96
N VAL A 518 7.84 -24.54 -7.80
CA VAL A 518 7.54 -23.67 -8.94
C VAL A 518 7.77 -24.48 -10.22
N ASP A 519 6.71 -24.78 -10.96
CA ASP A 519 6.75 -25.62 -12.16
C ASP A 519 6.25 -24.92 -13.44
N ARG A 520 5.91 -23.63 -13.37
CA ARG A 520 5.50 -22.84 -14.55
C ARG A 520 6.55 -22.83 -15.66
N TYR A 521 7.82 -23.05 -15.32
CA TYR A 521 8.94 -23.12 -16.28
C TYR A 521 9.26 -24.55 -16.74
N ARG A 522 8.46 -25.56 -16.39
CA ARG A 522 8.74 -26.97 -16.71
C ARG A 522 8.75 -27.29 -18.21
N ARG A 523 8.15 -26.41 -19.02
CA ARG A 523 8.04 -26.53 -20.50
C ARG A 523 8.30 -25.17 -21.15
N LEU A 524 9.56 -24.74 -21.15
CA LEU A 524 9.99 -23.50 -21.78
C LEU A 524 10.21 -23.67 -23.29
N GLY A 525 10.96 -24.71 -23.68
CA GLY A 525 11.31 -24.96 -25.09
C GLY A 525 12.01 -23.77 -25.77
N ARG A 526 12.94 -23.10 -25.08
CA ARG A 526 13.59 -21.87 -25.57
C ARG A 526 15.01 -22.14 -26.05
N ASN A 527 15.36 -21.60 -27.21
CA ASN A 527 16.74 -21.54 -27.65
C ASN A 527 17.47 -20.41 -26.92
N LEU A 528 18.59 -20.74 -26.29
CA LEU A 528 19.50 -19.84 -25.59
C LEU A 528 20.84 -19.84 -26.32
N GLN A 529 21.57 -18.74 -26.24
CA GLN A 529 22.88 -18.61 -26.84
C GLN A 529 23.72 -17.62 -26.06
N HIS A 530 24.99 -17.94 -25.86
CA HIS A 530 25.97 -17.00 -25.35
C HIS A 530 26.17 -15.83 -26.33
N GLY A 531 26.38 -14.62 -25.82
CA GLY A 531 26.68 -13.45 -26.64
C GLY A 531 28.07 -13.51 -27.28
N ASN A 532 28.51 -12.39 -27.85
CA ASN A 532 29.82 -12.31 -28.49
C ASN A 532 31.01 -12.27 -27.49
N SER A 533 30.72 -12.12 -26.19
CA SER A 533 31.71 -12.05 -25.11
C SER A 533 32.23 -13.43 -24.67
N TRP A 534 33.27 -13.42 -23.83
CA TRP A 534 33.76 -14.60 -23.11
C TRP A 534 33.47 -14.46 -21.62
N GLY A 535 33.42 -15.58 -20.90
CA GLY A 535 33.16 -15.60 -19.47
C GLY A 535 31.68 -15.83 -19.15
N PRO A 536 31.22 -15.50 -17.93
CA PRO A 536 29.84 -15.74 -17.52
C PRO A 536 28.87 -14.69 -18.09
N GLN A 537 27.75 -15.15 -18.66
CA GLN A 537 26.66 -14.32 -19.15
C GLN A 537 25.31 -14.93 -18.72
N VAL A 538 24.40 -14.09 -18.21
CA VAL A 538 23.01 -14.50 -17.98
C VAL A 538 22.32 -14.67 -19.34
N VAL A 539 21.94 -15.89 -19.68
CA VAL A 539 21.24 -16.21 -20.96
C VAL A 539 19.74 -16.41 -20.77
N TRP A 540 19.30 -16.68 -19.54
CA TRP A 540 17.89 -16.70 -19.17
C TRP A 540 17.73 -16.26 -17.73
N ALA A 541 16.70 -15.47 -17.45
CA ALA A 541 16.28 -15.13 -16.10
C ALA A 541 14.79 -14.85 -16.08
N ASP A 542 14.16 -15.09 -14.94
CA ASP A 542 12.76 -14.75 -14.71
C ASP A 542 12.54 -14.41 -13.23
N MET A 543 11.44 -13.68 -12.97
CA MET A 543 10.99 -13.35 -11.62
C MET A 543 10.09 -14.45 -11.09
N ILE A 544 10.27 -14.80 -9.81
CA ILE A 544 9.46 -15.79 -9.09
C ILE A 544 8.60 -15.06 -8.08
N GLN A 545 7.31 -15.33 -8.11
CA GLN A 545 6.35 -14.78 -7.17
C GLN A 545 6.03 -15.80 -6.09
N ILE A 546 5.60 -15.33 -4.92
CA ILE A 546 5.13 -16.22 -3.83
C ILE A 546 3.99 -17.14 -4.33
N SER A 547 3.10 -16.64 -5.18
CA SER A 547 1.99 -17.40 -5.78
C SER A 547 2.43 -18.46 -6.79
N ASP A 548 3.67 -18.40 -7.31
CA ASP A 548 4.18 -19.45 -8.18
C ASP A 548 4.48 -20.75 -7.41
N TRP A 549 4.62 -20.66 -6.08
CA TRP A 549 4.86 -21.79 -5.19
C TRP A 549 3.56 -22.49 -4.82
N HIS A 550 3.47 -23.77 -5.15
CA HIS A 550 2.37 -24.63 -4.71
C HIS A 550 2.92 -25.84 -3.94
N LEU A 551 2.11 -26.38 -3.03
CA LEU A 551 2.45 -27.59 -2.31
C LEU A 551 2.56 -28.76 -3.30
N LEU A 552 3.65 -29.51 -3.21
CA LEU A 552 3.74 -30.80 -3.90
C LEU A 552 2.90 -31.83 -3.15
N PRO A 553 1.96 -32.51 -3.84
CA PRO A 553 1.09 -33.51 -3.24
C PRO A 553 1.84 -34.75 -2.76
#